data_AF-A0A0G2HEW6-F1
#
_entry.id   AF-A0A0G2HEW6-F1
#
_cell.length_a   1.000
_cell.length_b   1.000
_cell.length_c   1.000
_cell.angle_alpha   90.00
_cell.angle_beta   90.00
_cell.angle_gamma   90.00
#
_symmetry.space_group_name_H-M   'P 1'
#
loop_
_entity.id
_entity.type
_entity.pdbx_description
1 polymer ?
#
loop_
_entity_poly.entity_id
_entity_poly.type
_entity_poly.pdbx_seq_one_letter_code
_entity_poly.pdbx_strand_id
1 'polypeptide(L)'
;MAPNVGGKVYVVEHLDPELGPWSELEYIAIGEEARESGSSFTLSSLPDGFNVPESLKAIPVFKATQNSVENIYAATKNTVCLLDPAAEKDLSPEDAQEFGTFLFGGILVPLKDIPYVDHPELKINEHESTEMPFRYIKGEDGQPVMPKGMRELIGKDADKTIDDLF
;
A
#
# COMPACT_ATOMS: atom_id res chain seq x y z
N MET A 1 0.84 -21.97 22.36
CA MET A 1 1.79 -20.84 22.25
C MET A 1 1.77 -20.43 20.79
N ALA A 2 1.23 -19.25 20.46
CA ALA A 2 1.30 -18.76 19.09
C ALA A 2 2.79 -18.57 18.73
N PRO A 3 3.23 -18.97 17.53
CA PRO A 3 4.62 -18.77 17.13
C PRO A 3 4.94 -17.28 17.23
N ASN A 4 6.04 -16.98 17.91
CA ASN A 4 6.60 -15.64 18.00
C ASN A 4 7.19 -15.33 16.62
N VAL A 5 6.36 -14.85 15.69
CA VAL A 5 6.81 -14.40 14.38
C VAL A 5 7.26 -12.96 14.58
N GLY A 6 8.56 -12.70 14.56
CA GLY A 6 9.07 -11.34 14.49
C GLY A 6 8.44 -10.58 13.30
N GLY A 7 8.43 -9.25 13.34
CA GLY A 7 7.79 -8.45 12.31
C GLY A 7 8.24 -8.79 10.88
N LYS A 8 7.33 -8.60 9.93
CA LYS A 8 7.56 -8.87 8.50
C LYS A 8 8.23 -7.67 7.82
N VAL A 9 8.70 -7.87 6.59
CA VAL A 9 9.15 -6.76 5.74
C VAL A 9 8.19 -6.63 4.56
N TYR A 10 7.55 -5.47 4.45
CA TYR A 10 6.73 -5.12 3.29
C TYR A 10 7.56 -4.24 2.36
N VAL A 11 7.63 -4.61 1.08
CA VAL A 11 8.41 -3.89 0.08
C VAL A 11 7.48 -3.49 -1.06
N VAL A 12 7.44 -2.21 -1.40
CA VAL A 12 6.75 -1.72 -2.60
C VAL A 12 7.82 -1.26 -3.59
N GLU A 13 7.76 -1.78 -4.82
CA GLU A 13 8.57 -1.25 -5.92
C GLU A 13 7.91 0.00 -6.48
N HIS A 14 8.50 1.15 -6.20
CA HIS A 14 8.04 2.43 -6.70
C HIS A 14 8.95 2.88 -7.84
N LEU A 15 8.47 2.67 -9.06
CA LEU A 15 9.23 2.93 -10.29
C LEU A 15 8.98 4.32 -10.88
N ASP A 16 7.97 5.03 -10.35
CA ASP A 16 7.64 6.37 -10.80
C ASP A 16 8.70 7.39 -10.32
N PRO A 17 9.03 8.41 -11.15
CA PRO A 17 10.03 9.43 -10.79
C PRO A 17 9.54 10.38 -9.70
N GLU A 18 8.23 10.43 -9.46
CA GLU A 18 7.59 11.35 -8.53
C GLU A 18 6.61 10.60 -7.65
N LEU A 19 6.46 11.08 -6.41
CA LEU A 19 5.47 10.58 -5.48
C LEU A 19 4.30 11.57 -5.39
N GLY A 20 3.16 11.17 -5.94
CA GLY A 20 1.92 11.95 -5.82
C GLY A 20 1.37 11.96 -4.38
N PRO A 21 0.52 12.95 -4.04
CA PRO A 21 -0.04 13.08 -2.69
C PRO A 21 -0.90 11.88 -2.27
N TRP A 22 -1.56 11.21 -3.22
CA TRP A 22 -2.29 9.97 -2.97
C TRP A 22 -1.35 8.87 -2.48
N SER A 23 -0.32 8.56 -3.26
CA SER A 23 0.65 7.52 -2.95
C SER A 23 1.43 7.82 -1.67
N GLU A 24 1.71 9.11 -1.39
CA GLU A 24 2.30 9.51 -0.11
C GLU A 24 1.41 9.10 1.08
N LEU A 25 0.10 9.38 1.03
CA LEU A 25 -0.83 9.00 2.10
C LEU A 25 -0.94 7.48 2.27
N GLU A 26 -0.94 6.72 1.16
CA GLU A 26 -0.92 5.26 1.21
C GLU A 26 0.36 4.72 1.85
N TYR A 27 1.52 5.23 1.45
CA TYR A 27 2.81 4.81 2.01
C TYR A 27 2.96 5.18 3.49
N ILE A 28 2.38 6.31 3.92
CA ILE A 28 2.33 6.68 5.34
C ILE A 28 1.48 5.67 6.11
N ALA A 29 0.29 5.32 5.59
CA ALA A 29 -0.58 4.33 6.23
C ALA A 29 0.13 2.97 6.38
N ILE A 30 0.77 2.48 5.30
CA ILE A 30 1.55 1.23 5.34
C ILE A 30 2.68 1.32 6.38
N GLY A 31 3.40 2.46 6.43
CA GLY A 31 4.49 2.66 7.37
C GLY A 31 4.03 2.63 8.84
N GLU A 32 2.89 3.24 9.16
CA GLU A 32 2.33 3.23 10.50
C GLU A 32 1.78 1.85 10.89
N GLU A 33 1.06 1.16 10.00
CA GLU A 33 0.57 -0.21 10.25
C GLU A 33 1.73 -1.21 10.39
N ALA A 34 2.79 -1.04 9.60
CA ALA A 34 4.02 -1.82 9.76
C ALA A 34 4.62 -1.57 11.15
N ARG A 35 4.67 -0.31 11.60
CA ARG A 35 5.18 0.03 12.94
C ARG A 35 4.37 -0.62 14.06
N GLU A 36 3.04 -0.55 13.97
CA GLU A 36 2.13 -1.12 14.97
C GLU A 36 2.21 -2.65 15.06
N SER A 37 2.46 -3.31 13.93
CA SER A 37 2.68 -4.76 13.86
C SER A 37 4.12 -5.20 14.19
N GLY A 38 5.04 -4.26 14.47
CA GLY A 38 6.46 -4.54 14.69
C GLY A 38 7.23 -4.91 13.40
N SER A 39 6.62 -4.70 12.25
CA SER A 39 7.14 -4.94 10.90
C SER A 39 7.93 -3.73 10.36
N SER A 40 8.57 -3.90 9.20
CA SER A 40 9.26 -2.84 8.46
C SER A 40 8.61 -2.59 7.10
N PHE A 41 8.73 -1.37 6.59
CA PHE A 41 8.25 -0.99 5.27
C PHE A 41 9.41 -0.41 4.44
N THR A 42 9.52 -0.78 3.18
CA THR A 42 10.57 -0.31 2.26
C THR A 42 10.00 0.07 0.90
N LEU A 43 10.38 1.25 0.40
CA LEU A 43 10.31 1.55 -1.03
C LEU A 43 11.64 1.16 -1.68
N SER A 44 11.57 0.28 -2.67
CA SER A 44 12.73 -0.17 -3.45
C SER A 44 12.66 0.28 -4.90
N SER A 45 13.77 0.10 -5.62
CA SER A 45 13.88 0.44 -7.05
C SER A 45 13.61 1.92 -7.33
N LEU A 46 13.82 2.79 -6.34
CA LEU A 46 13.58 4.23 -6.47
C LEU A 46 14.50 4.85 -7.55
N PRO A 47 13.96 5.71 -8.42
CA PRO A 47 14.74 6.42 -9.44
C PRO A 47 15.87 7.27 -8.85
N ASP A 48 16.88 7.56 -9.69
CA ASP A 48 17.96 8.47 -9.33
C ASP A 48 17.44 9.86 -8.98
N GLY A 49 17.83 10.36 -7.81
CA GLY A 49 17.40 11.68 -7.32
C GLY A 49 15.98 11.73 -6.77
N PHE A 50 15.30 10.59 -6.60
CA PHE A 50 13.96 10.53 -6.03
C PHE A 50 13.91 11.21 -4.65
N ASN A 51 13.01 12.19 -4.51
CA ASN A 51 12.85 12.93 -3.27
C ASN A 51 11.79 12.28 -2.38
N VAL A 52 12.25 11.48 -1.41
CA VAL A 52 11.36 10.91 -0.39
C VAL A 52 10.81 12.02 0.51
N PRO A 53 9.47 12.12 0.68
CA PRO A 53 8.85 13.06 1.61
C PRO A 53 9.33 12.93 3.07
N GLU A 54 9.43 14.06 3.77
CA GLU A 54 9.83 14.10 5.18
C GLU A 54 8.84 13.37 6.11
N SER A 55 7.56 13.37 5.74
CA SER A 55 6.49 12.62 6.39
C SER A 55 6.80 11.12 6.46
N LEU A 56 7.28 10.52 5.37
CA LEU A 56 7.70 9.12 5.32
C LEU A 56 9.01 8.88 6.06
N LYS A 57 10.00 9.79 5.92
CA LYS A 57 11.26 9.69 6.66
C LYS A 57 11.08 9.75 8.18
N ALA A 58 10.02 10.40 8.65
CA ALA A 58 9.70 10.49 10.08
C ALA A 58 9.22 9.14 10.67
N ILE A 59 8.83 8.17 9.83
CA ILE A 59 8.38 6.84 10.26
C ILE A 59 9.61 5.96 10.55
N PRO A 60 9.88 5.54 11.81
CA PRO A 60 11.14 4.88 12.16
C PRO A 60 11.39 3.54 11.48
N VAL A 61 10.33 2.85 11.05
CA VAL A 61 10.39 1.54 10.41
C VAL A 61 10.42 1.62 8.87
N PHE A 62 10.37 2.84 8.33
CA PHE A 62 10.40 3.10 6.90
C PHE A 62 11.83 3.15 6.37
N LYS A 63 12.04 2.58 5.18
CA LYS A 63 13.30 2.65 4.42
C LYS A 63 13.02 2.99 2.97
N ALA A 64 13.97 3.67 2.34
CA ALA A 64 13.96 3.98 0.93
C ALA A 64 15.29 3.55 0.31
N THR A 65 15.26 2.90 -0.85
CA THR A 65 16.46 2.45 -1.54
C THR A 65 16.27 2.44 -3.06
N GLN A 66 17.37 2.69 -3.76
CA GLN A 66 17.45 2.61 -5.22
C GLN A 66 17.76 1.17 -5.69
N ASN A 67 18.15 0.28 -4.78
CA ASN A 67 18.42 -1.11 -5.13
C ASN A 67 17.11 -1.85 -5.43
N SER A 68 17.14 -2.73 -6.43
CA SER A 68 16.03 -3.64 -6.70
C SER A 68 15.92 -4.73 -5.66
N VAL A 69 14.71 -5.27 -5.48
CA VAL A 69 14.45 -6.38 -4.55
C VAL A 69 15.27 -7.61 -4.91
N GLU A 70 15.45 -7.87 -6.21
CA GLU A 70 16.31 -8.94 -6.70
C GLU A 70 17.74 -8.86 -6.18
N ASN A 71 18.30 -7.65 -6.08
CA ASN A 71 19.64 -7.42 -5.57
C ASN A 71 19.69 -7.53 -4.05
N ILE A 72 18.72 -6.94 -3.34
CA ILE A 72 18.65 -6.92 -1.88
C ILE A 72 18.53 -8.36 -1.33
N TYR A 73 17.72 -9.19 -1.98
CA TYR A 73 17.40 -10.55 -1.51
C TYR A 73 18.04 -11.64 -2.37
N ALA A 74 19.13 -11.34 -3.10
CA ALA A 74 19.78 -12.28 -4.01
C ALA A 74 20.14 -13.63 -3.36
N ALA A 75 20.55 -13.62 -2.09
CA ALA A 75 20.93 -14.81 -1.33
C ALA A 75 19.75 -15.53 -0.64
N THR A 76 18.58 -14.88 -0.54
CA THR A 76 17.41 -15.36 0.21
C THR A 76 16.12 -15.20 -0.60
N LYS A 77 16.17 -15.38 -1.92
CA LYS A 77 15.01 -15.19 -2.81
C LYS A 77 13.81 -16.03 -2.40
N ASN A 78 14.06 -17.22 -1.86
CA ASN A 78 13.04 -18.15 -1.37
C ASN A 78 12.27 -17.65 -0.14
N THR A 79 12.73 -16.59 0.54
CA THR A 79 12.03 -16.00 1.69
C THR A 79 11.19 -14.78 1.32
N VAL A 80 11.13 -14.43 0.03
CA VAL A 80 10.37 -13.32 -0.52
C VAL A 80 9.13 -13.85 -1.24
N CYS A 81 7.96 -13.43 -0.79
CA CYS A 81 6.69 -13.66 -1.47
C CYS A 81 6.42 -12.48 -2.41
N LEU A 82 6.39 -12.72 -3.72
CA LEU A 82 5.85 -11.75 -4.67
C LEU A 82 4.34 -11.90 -4.68
N LEU A 83 3.61 -10.82 -4.39
CA LEU A 83 2.17 -10.80 -4.60
C LEU A 83 1.90 -10.61 -6.09
N ASP A 84 1.72 -11.75 -6.77
CA ASP A 84 1.38 -11.83 -8.18
C ASP A 84 -0.09 -12.25 -8.33
N PRO A 85 -0.92 -11.40 -8.91
CA PRO A 85 -2.34 -11.73 -9.09
C PRO A 85 -2.65 -12.74 -10.18
N ALA A 86 -1.68 -13.04 -11.04
CA ALA A 86 -1.72 -14.18 -11.93
C ALA A 86 -1.25 -15.48 -11.25
N ALA A 87 -0.84 -15.45 -9.97
CA ALA A 87 -0.41 -16.65 -9.26
C ALA A 87 -1.55 -17.66 -9.13
N GLU A 88 -1.23 -18.94 -9.33
CA GLU A 88 -2.19 -20.04 -9.18
C GLU A 88 -2.55 -20.32 -7.71
N LYS A 89 -1.68 -19.94 -6.78
CA LYS A 89 -1.84 -20.14 -5.34
C LYS A 89 -2.09 -18.80 -4.66
N ASP A 90 -3.16 -18.71 -3.88
CA ASP A 90 -3.37 -17.54 -3.02
C ASP A 90 -2.46 -17.58 -1.80
N LEU A 91 -2.19 -16.38 -1.28
CA LEU A 91 -1.53 -16.24 0.00
C LEU A 91 -2.45 -16.73 1.13
N SER A 92 -1.94 -17.58 2.01
CA SER A 92 -2.66 -18.08 3.19
C SER A 92 -1.89 -17.84 4.49
N PRO A 93 -2.53 -17.92 5.67
CA PRO A 93 -1.85 -17.69 6.95
C PRO A 93 -0.64 -18.61 7.22
N GLU A 94 -0.63 -19.81 6.64
CA GLU A 94 0.47 -20.78 6.77
C GLU A 94 1.78 -20.27 6.12
N ASP A 95 1.65 -19.48 5.05
CA ASP A 95 2.78 -18.89 4.32
C ASP A 95 3.59 -17.91 5.19
N ALA A 96 3.03 -17.46 6.32
CA ALA A 96 3.74 -16.63 7.29
C ALA A 96 4.94 -17.34 7.94
N GLN A 97 5.04 -18.67 7.85
CA GLN A 97 6.22 -19.42 8.32
C GLN A 97 7.32 -19.51 7.26
N GLU A 98 6.95 -19.38 5.98
CA GLU A 98 7.84 -19.55 4.84
C GLU A 98 8.47 -18.22 4.42
N PHE A 99 7.68 -17.14 4.43
CA PHE A 99 8.12 -15.83 3.94
C PHE A 99 8.35 -14.83 5.07
N GLY A 100 9.48 -14.14 5.00
CA GLY A 100 9.83 -13.00 5.85
C GLY A 100 9.52 -11.66 5.19
N THR A 101 9.49 -11.64 3.86
CA THR A 101 9.32 -10.43 3.04
C THR A 101 8.14 -10.61 2.08
N PHE A 102 7.31 -9.58 1.94
CA PHE A 102 6.22 -9.51 0.97
C PHE A 102 6.47 -8.34 0.02
N LEU A 103 6.58 -8.66 -1.26
CA LEU A 103 6.86 -7.72 -2.34
C LEU A 103 5.56 -7.37 -3.08
N PHE A 104 5.30 -6.08 -3.20
CA PHE A 104 4.26 -5.46 -3.98
C PHE A 104 4.93 -4.74 -5.17
N GLY A 105 4.92 -5.39 -6.33
CA GLY A 105 5.36 -4.78 -7.60
C GLY A 105 4.22 -4.04 -8.29
N GLY A 106 4.55 -3.17 -9.26
CA GLY A 106 3.60 -2.37 -10.05
C GLY A 106 2.29 -3.10 -10.41
N ILE A 107 1.17 -2.42 -10.09
CA ILE A 107 -0.26 -2.80 -10.04
C ILE A 107 -0.67 -4.08 -10.82
N LEU A 108 -1.39 -5.01 -10.16
CA LEU A 108 -2.80 -5.42 -10.46
C LEU A 108 -3.17 -6.81 -9.92
N VAL A 109 -4.23 -6.90 -9.05
CA VAL A 109 -5.24 -8.00 -8.70
C VAL A 109 -5.06 -8.95 -7.46
N PRO A 110 -5.94 -9.96 -7.16
CA PRO A 110 -6.99 -9.89 -6.14
C PRO A 110 -6.74 -10.63 -4.80
N LEU A 111 -7.20 -10.04 -3.69
CA LEU A 111 -7.46 -10.73 -2.42
C LEU A 111 -8.88 -11.29 -2.39
N LYS A 112 -9.04 -12.62 -2.32
CA LYS A 112 -10.36 -13.28 -2.41
C LYS A 112 -10.97 -13.72 -1.08
N ASP A 113 -10.23 -13.65 0.02
CA ASP A 113 -10.69 -14.13 1.33
C ASP A 113 -10.80 -13.05 2.42
N ILE A 114 -10.43 -11.79 2.13
CA ILE A 114 -10.62 -10.67 3.05
C ILE A 114 -11.99 -10.02 2.81
N PRO A 115 -12.78 -9.68 3.83
CA PRO A 115 -13.98 -8.88 3.63
C PRO A 115 -13.66 -7.59 2.87
N TYR A 116 -14.31 -7.38 1.73
CA TYR A 116 -14.04 -6.25 0.85
C TYR A 116 -15.34 -5.56 0.40
N VAL A 117 -15.18 -4.35 -0.10
CA VAL A 117 -16.20 -3.60 -0.85
C VAL A 117 -15.65 -3.38 -2.25
N ASP A 118 -16.39 -3.81 -3.27
CA ASP A 118 -16.05 -3.57 -4.68
C ASP A 118 -16.62 -2.23 -5.13
N HIS A 119 -15.75 -1.44 -5.74
CA HIS A 119 -16.04 -0.14 -6.33
C HIS A 119 -16.93 0.77 -5.45
N PRO A 120 -16.51 1.09 -4.22
CA PRO A 120 -17.36 1.85 -3.31
C PRO A 120 -17.62 3.27 -3.84
N GLU A 121 -18.85 3.73 -3.68
CA GLU A 121 -19.22 5.12 -3.89
C GLU A 121 -18.96 5.93 -2.62
N LEU A 122 -18.09 6.93 -2.71
CA LEU A 122 -17.82 7.87 -1.63
C LEU A 122 -18.68 9.11 -1.79
N LYS A 123 -19.58 9.33 -0.84
CA LYS A 123 -20.34 10.58 -0.76
C LYS A 123 -19.46 11.68 -0.17
N ILE A 124 -19.13 12.69 -0.98
CA ILE A 124 -18.27 13.82 -0.59
C ILE A 124 -19.12 14.89 0.13
N ASN A 125 -20.28 15.23 -0.44
CA ASN A 125 -21.24 16.17 0.15
C ASN A 125 -22.69 15.82 -0.28
N GLU A 126 -23.67 16.70 -0.08
CA GLU A 126 -25.08 16.44 -0.45
C GLU A 126 -25.30 16.28 -1.96
N HIS A 127 -24.41 16.82 -2.78
CA HIS A 127 -24.57 16.91 -4.24
C HIS A 127 -23.49 16.16 -5.02
N GLU A 128 -22.51 15.57 -4.34
CA GLU A 128 -21.32 15.01 -4.97
C GLU A 128 -20.93 13.65 -4.39
N SER A 129 -20.63 12.72 -5.29
CA SER A 129 -20.07 11.42 -4.98
C SER A 129 -19.04 11.00 -6.03
N THR A 130 -18.06 10.20 -5.59
CA THR A 130 -17.00 9.65 -6.44
C THR A 130 -17.00 8.13 -6.31
N GLU A 131 -17.12 7.41 -7.42
CA GLU A 131 -16.91 5.97 -7.46
C GLU A 131 -15.41 5.67 -7.49
N MET A 132 -14.96 4.80 -6.57
CA MET A 132 -13.56 4.39 -6.50
C MET A 132 -13.38 3.09 -7.29
N PRO A 133 -12.66 3.05 -8.43
CA PRO A 133 -12.65 1.88 -9.34
C PRO A 133 -11.73 0.74 -8.88
N PHE A 134 -11.65 0.53 -7.56
CA PHE A 134 -10.81 -0.49 -6.94
C PHE A 134 -11.56 -1.23 -5.83
N ARG A 135 -11.03 -2.39 -5.44
CA ARG A 135 -11.49 -3.15 -4.28
C ARG A 135 -10.82 -2.63 -3.02
N TYR A 136 -11.61 -2.35 -1.99
CA TYR A 136 -11.11 -1.89 -0.69
C TYR A 136 -11.42 -2.91 0.40
N ILE A 137 -10.53 -3.02 1.39
CA ILE A 137 -10.83 -3.78 2.61
C ILE A 137 -12.03 -3.14 3.29
N LYS A 138 -13.00 -3.97 3.69
CA LYS A 138 -14.20 -3.56 4.40
C LYS A 138 -13.89 -3.40 5.89
N GLY A 139 -14.06 -2.19 6.39
CA GLY A 139 -13.95 -1.87 7.81
C GLY A 139 -15.10 -2.44 8.64
N GLU A 140 -14.98 -2.36 9.96
CA GLU A 140 -16.02 -2.83 10.90
C GLU A 140 -17.35 -2.08 10.74
N ASP A 141 -17.30 -0.82 10.30
CA ASP A 141 -18.46 0.03 9.98
C ASP A 141 -19.10 -0.30 8.61
N GLY A 142 -18.52 -1.26 7.89
CA GLY A 142 -18.94 -1.67 6.56
C GLY A 142 -18.49 -0.75 5.43
N GLN A 143 -17.72 0.29 5.73
CA GLN A 143 -17.15 1.25 4.76
C GLN A 143 -15.77 0.79 4.27
N PRO A 144 -15.28 1.30 3.14
CA PRO A 144 -13.91 1.05 2.72
C PRO A 144 -12.91 1.68 3.70
N VAL A 145 -11.92 0.90 4.14
CA VAL A 145 -10.76 1.40 4.89
C VAL A 145 -9.93 2.30 3.98
N MET A 146 -9.59 3.50 4.46
CA MET A 146 -8.86 4.51 3.70
C MET A 146 -7.76 5.16 4.54
N PRO A 147 -6.62 5.54 3.92
CA PRO A 147 -5.63 6.35 4.61
C PRO A 147 -6.23 7.64 5.16
N LYS A 148 -5.75 8.06 6.33
CA LYS A 148 -6.13 9.34 6.91
C LYS A 148 -5.79 10.48 5.95
N GLY A 149 -6.73 11.39 5.70
CA GLY A 149 -6.54 12.50 4.75
C GLY A 149 -6.97 12.18 3.32
N MET A 150 -7.22 10.90 3.00
CA MET A 150 -7.53 10.48 1.63
C MET A 150 -8.89 10.99 1.16
N ARG A 151 -9.91 10.95 2.02
CA ARG A 151 -11.25 11.44 1.69
C ARG A 151 -11.25 12.94 1.42
N GLU A 152 -10.49 13.69 2.21
CA GLU A 152 -10.30 15.13 2.04
C GLU A 152 -9.55 15.45 0.74
N LEU A 153 -8.58 14.61 0.34
CA LEU A 153 -7.88 14.75 -0.93
C LEU A 153 -8.82 14.53 -2.12
N ILE A 154 -9.65 13.47 -2.07
CA ILE A 154 -10.64 13.17 -3.11
C ILE A 154 -11.64 14.32 -3.26
N GLY A 155 -12.16 14.85 -2.15
CA GLY A 155 -13.10 15.97 -2.20
C GLY A 155 -12.49 17.21 -2.87
N LYS A 156 -11.24 17.54 -2.55
CA LYS A 156 -10.54 18.67 -3.19
C LYS A 156 -10.34 18.50 -4.70
N ASP A 157 -10.08 17.29 -5.17
CA ASP A 157 -9.91 17.04 -6.60
C ASP A 157 -11.25 17.06 -7.34
N ALA A 158 -12.32 16.62 -6.68
CA ALA A 158 -13.68 16.71 -7.21
C ALA A 158 -14.13 18.19 -7.35
N ASP A 159 -13.90 19.02 -6.32
CA ASP A 159 -14.17 20.47 -6.35
C ASP A 159 -13.44 21.21 -7.49
N LYS A 160 -12.14 20.93 -7.71
CA LYS A 160 -11.36 21.53 -8.81
C LYS A 160 -11.96 21.24 -10.18
N THR A 161 -12.53 20.05 -10.36
CA THR A 161 -13.10 19.62 -11.63
C THR A 161 -14.33 20.48 -11.99
N ILE A 162 -15.04 21.02 -11.01
CA ILE A 162 -16.15 21.95 -11.21
C ILE A 162 -15.65 23.37 -11.49
N ASP A 163 -14.63 23.84 -10.77
CA ASP A 163 -14.07 25.19 -10.98
C ASP A 163 -13.48 25.34 -12.39
N ASP A 164 -12.91 24.29 -12.96
CA ASP A 164 -12.38 24.29 -14.33
C ASP A 164 -13.48 24.32 -15.44
N LEU A 165 -14.76 24.20 -15.07
CA LEU A 165 -15.90 24.26 -16.00
C LEU A 165 -16.50 25.68 -16.14
N PHE A 166 -16.01 26.68 -15.39
CA PHE A 166 -16.58 28.05 -15.36
C PHE A 166 -15.57 29.16 -15.70
#